data_AF-A0A2V8LTP0-F1
#
_entry.id   AF-A0A2V8LTP0-F1
#
_cell.length_a   1.000
_cell.length_b   1.000
_cell.length_c   1.000
_cell.angle_alpha   90.00
_cell.angle_beta   90.00
_cell.angle_gamma   90.00
#
_symmetry.space_group_name_H-M   'P 1'
#
loop_
_entity.id
_entity.type
_entity.pdbx_description
1 polymer ?
#
loop_
_entity_poly.entity_id
_entity_poly.type
_entity_poly.pdbx_seq_one_letter_code
_entity_poly.pdbx_strand_id
1 'polypeptide(L)'
;MAGGSSLAETKLEVHEKRRTAVYTFPRILAAITLALTIATITTAQTKSFTPVEGANLKGKIDNAVTQGRANAPGGSFWVGYQFEVRPGVAIDFEIVDSNGTFSISNDGWSMMSDSRYETRELGLFLLFETQRNVFTRAEVYNLRR
;
A
#
# COMPACT_ATOMS: atom_id res chain seq x y z
N MET A 1 49.81 -81.64 -13.35
CA MET A 1 49.54 -81.23 -11.95
C MET A 1 49.79 -79.74 -11.85
N ALA A 2 48.83 -79.06 -11.22
CA ALA A 2 48.66 -77.62 -11.20
C ALA A 2 49.65 -76.88 -10.28
N GLY A 3 49.80 -75.57 -10.52
CA GLY A 3 50.49 -74.60 -9.66
C GLY A 3 51.40 -73.70 -10.50
N GLY A 4 51.29 -72.37 -10.55
CA GLY A 4 50.48 -71.41 -9.83
C GLY A 4 51.07 -70.01 -10.06
N SER A 5 50.23 -69.07 -10.51
CA SER A 5 50.21 -67.62 -10.21
C SER A 5 51.53 -66.85 -10.00
N SER A 6 51.81 -65.88 -10.87
CA SER A 6 52.11 -64.50 -10.46
C SER A 6 52.18 -63.57 -11.69
N LEU A 7 51.15 -62.74 -11.89
CA LEU A 7 51.22 -61.57 -12.78
C LEU A 7 50.50 -60.42 -12.07
N ALA A 8 51.29 -59.38 -11.82
CA ALA A 8 50.99 -58.26 -10.95
C ALA A 8 49.81 -57.42 -11.44
N GLU A 9 48.92 -57.06 -10.50
CA GLU A 9 47.93 -56.00 -10.64
C GLU A 9 48.64 -54.64 -10.67
N THR A 10 48.66 -53.98 -11.82
CA THR A 10 49.06 -52.59 -11.93
C THR A 10 47.86 -51.69 -11.70
N LYS A 11 47.79 -51.13 -10.50
CA LYS A 11 46.79 -50.16 -10.03
C LYS A 11 46.93 -48.84 -10.80
N LEU A 12 46.00 -48.56 -11.71
CA LEU A 12 45.86 -47.27 -12.41
C LEU A 12 45.12 -46.29 -11.49
N GLU A 13 45.86 -45.37 -10.89
CA GLU A 13 45.34 -44.27 -10.08
C GLU A 13 44.90 -43.13 -11.01
N VAL A 14 43.59 -43.07 -11.33
CA VAL A 14 43.00 -41.95 -12.05
C VAL A 14 42.57 -40.91 -11.03
N HIS A 15 43.38 -39.86 -10.87
CA HIS A 15 43.06 -38.69 -10.07
C HIS A 15 41.94 -37.87 -10.75
N GLU A 16 40.70 -38.17 -10.39
CA GLU A 16 39.51 -37.44 -10.83
C GLU A 16 39.46 -36.06 -10.15
N LYS A 17 39.84 -35.02 -10.89
CA LYS A 17 39.75 -33.62 -10.48
C LYS A 17 38.27 -33.19 -10.47
N ARG A 18 37.57 -33.42 -9.35
CA ARG A 18 36.19 -32.95 -9.12
C ARG A 18 36.11 -31.43 -9.29
N ARG A 19 35.55 -30.98 -10.40
CA ARG A 19 35.17 -29.59 -10.63
C ARG A 19 34.00 -29.24 -9.72
N THR A 20 34.24 -28.40 -8.72
CA THR A 20 33.19 -27.73 -7.93
C THR A 20 32.45 -26.74 -8.82
N ALA A 21 31.37 -27.19 -9.46
CA ALA A 21 30.44 -26.34 -10.20
C ALA A 21 29.02 -26.59 -9.69
N VAL A 22 28.76 -26.41 -8.39
CA VAL A 22 27.44 -26.71 -7.82
C VAL A 22 27.03 -25.68 -6.77
N TYR A 23 27.09 -24.37 -7.04
CA TYR A 23 26.47 -23.38 -6.13
C TYR A 23 25.96 -22.08 -6.79
N THR A 24 25.99 -21.94 -8.12
CA THR A 24 25.49 -20.73 -8.81
C THR A 24 23.98 -20.78 -9.08
N PHE A 25 23.44 -21.95 -9.38
CA PHE A 25 22.01 -22.13 -9.70
C PHE A 25 21.03 -21.78 -8.55
N PRO A 26 21.22 -22.26 -7.30
CA PRO A 26 20.26 -21.98 -6.23
C PRO A 26 20.26 -20.51 -5.80
N ARG A 27 21.39 -19.80 -5.97
CA ARG A 27 21.51 -18.36 -5.64
C ARG A 27 20.74 -17.48 -6.62
N ILE A 28 20.79 -17.82 -7.91
CA ILE A 28 20.04 -17.08 -8.95
C ILE A 28 18.53 -17.30 -8.75
N LEU A 29 18.12 -18.53 -8.45
CA LEU A 29 16.70 -18.84 -8.19
C LEU A 29 16.17 -18.07 -6.98
N ALA A 30 16.93 -18.05 -5.87
CA ALA A 30 16.58 -17.31 -4.66
C ALA A 30 16.46 -15.80 -4.91
N ALA A 31 17.38 -15.22 -5.69
CA ALA A 31 17.36 -13.81 -6.05
C ALA A 31 16.14 -13.44 -6.92
N ILE A 32 15.74 -14.31 -7.85
CA ILE A 32 14.54 -14.12 -8.68
C ILE A 32 13.28 -14.15 -7.81
N THR A 33 13.14 -15.15 -6.93
CA THR A 33 11.99 -15.21 -6.00
C THR A 33 11.92 -13.98 -5.10
N LEU A 34 13.05 -13.51 -4.57
CA LEU A 34 13.10 -12.32 -3.72
C LEU A 34 12.69 -11.05 -4.50
N ALA A 35 13.19 -10.88 -5.73
CA ALA A 35 12.85 -9.74 -6.58
C ALA A 35 11.36 -9.73 -6.96
N LEU A 36 10.76 -10.90 -7.24
CA LEU A 36 9.33 -11.04 -7.50
C LEU A 36 8.47 -10.70 -6.27
N THR A 37 8.89 -11.08 -5.06
CA THR A 37 8.20 -10.67 -3.82
C THR A 37 8.35 -9.18 -3.50
N ILE A 38 9.47 -8.54 -3.85
CA ILE A 38 9.64 -7.10 -3.63
C ILE A 38 8.77 -6.30 -4.62
N ALA A 39 8.67 -6.74 -5.88
CA ALA A 39 7.87 -6.06 -6.90
C ALA A 39 6.37 -6.05 -6.59
N THR A 40 5.82 -7.09 -5.95
CA THR A 40 4.40 -7.12 -5.56
C THR A 40 4.10 -6.15 -4.42
N ILE A 41 5.01 -5.98 -3.46
CA ILE A 41 4.82 -5.09 -2.29
C ILE A 41 4.82 -3.61 -2.72
N THR A 42 5.66 -3.23 -3.69
CA THR A 42 5.78 -1.82 -4.13
C THR A 42 4.53 -1.31 -4.86
N THR A 43 3.76 -2.20 -5.52
CA THR A 43 2.51 -1.80 -6.20
C THR A 43 1.34 -1.52 -5.25
N ALA A 44 1.45 -1.91 -3.97
CA ALA A 44 0.42 -1.63 -2.97
C ALA A 44 0.47 -0.19 -2.44
N GLN A 45 1.63 0.49 -2.54
CA GLN A 45 1.85 1.81 -1.94
C GLN A 45 1.61 3.00 -2.89
N THR A 46 1.36 2.78 -4.18
CA THR A 46 1.18 3.86 -5.18
C THR A 46 -0.23 3.89 -5.80
N LYS A 47 -1.25 3.34 -5.13
CA LYS A 47 -2.62 3.44 -5.62
C LYS A 47 -3.26 4.77 -5.20
N SER A 48 -3.27 5.71 -6.13
CA SER A 48 -4.26 6.80 -6.18
C SER A 48 -5.68 6.23 -5.98
N PHE A 49 -6.59 7.04 -5.42
CA PHE A 49 -8.00 6.67 -5.33
C PHE A 49 -8.53 6.23 -6.71
N THR A 50 -9.24 5.10 -6.75
CA THR A 50 -9.88 4.61 -7.97
C THR A 50 -11.22 5.32 -8.13
N PRO A 51 -11.48 6.02 -9.25
CA PRO A 51 -12.77 6.66 -9.46
C PRO A 51 -13.87 5.60 -9.58
N VAL A 52 -15.01 5.88 -8.95
CA VAL A 52 -16.15 4.97 -8.92
C VAL A 52 -17.38 5.67 -9.48
N GLU A 53 -17.98 5.03 -10.48
CA GLU A 53 -19.19 5.50 -11.14
C GLU A 53 -20.47 5.09 -10.39
N GLY A 54 -21.54 5.85 -10.60
CA GLY A 54 -22.85 5.58 -10.00
C GLY A 54 -23.86 6.66 -10.35
N ALA A 55 -25.14 6.27 -10.47
CA ALA A 55 -26.23 7.17 -10.88
C ALA A 55 -26.52 8.29 -9.86
N ASN A 56 -26.11 8.11 -8.61
CA ASN A 56 -26.23 9.10 -7.54
C ASN A 56 -25.14 8.85 -6.49
N LEU A 57 -25.01 9.75 -5.52
CA LEU A 57 -23.99 9.67 -4.47
C LEU A 57 -24.04 8.35 -3.69
N LYS A 58 -25.24 7.90 -3.30
CA LYS A 58 -25.41 6.63 -2.60
C LYS A 58 -24.88 5.46 -3.44
N GLY A 59 -25.25 5.41 -4.72
CA GLY A 59 -24.76 4.38 -5.64
C GLY A 59 -23.25 4.41 -5.82
N LYS A 60 -22.62 5.59 -5.88
CA LYS A 60 -21.15 5.72 -5.91
C LYS A 60 -20.49 5.16 -4.65
N ILE A 61 -21.04 5.45 -3.47
CA ILE A 61 -20.53 4.92 -2.19
C ILE A 61 -20.71 3.40 -2.12
N ASP A 62 -21.89 2.88 -2.47
CA ASP A 62 -22.18 1.44 -2.46
C ASP A 62 -21.22 0.68 -3.40
N ASN A 63 -20.99 1.21 -4.60
CA ASN A 63 -20.04 0.67 -5.56
C ASN A 63 -18.60 0.75 -5.04
N ALA A 64 -18.21 1.85 -4.40
CA ALA A 64 -16.86 2.04 -3.87
C ALA A 64 -16.57 1.07 -2.71
N VAL A 65 -17.55 0.84 -1.84
CA VAL A 65 -17.46 -0.16 -0.77
C VAL A 65 -17.34 -1.56 -1.37
N THR A 66 -18.12 -1.87 -2.40
CA THR A 66 -18.08 -3.18 -3.07
C THR A 66 -16.70 -3.43 -3.69
N GLN A 67 -16.16 -2.45 -4.43
CA GLN A 67 -14.82 -2.54 -4.99
C GLN A 67 -13.74 -2.58 -3.91
N GLY A 68 -13.84 -1.77 -2.87
CA GLY A 68 -12.89 -1.75 -1.76
C GLY A 68 -12.78 -3.11 -1.06
N ARG A 69 -13.91 -3.77 -0.78
CA ARG A 69 -13.92 -5.12 -0.21
C ARG A 69 -13.26 -6.16 -1.11
N ALA A 70 -13.51 -6.09 -2.41
CA ALA A 70 -12.91 -7.01 -3.38
C ALA A 70 -11.39 -6.81 -3.51
N ASN A 71 -10.90 -5.58 -3.33
CA ASN A 71 -9.50 -5.21 -3.56
C ASN A 71 -8.62 -5.17 -2.29
N ALA A 72 -9.21 -5.24 -1.09
CA ALA A 72 -8.49 -5.22 0.19
C ALA A 72 -8.85 -6.42 1.10
N PRO A 73 -8.73 -7.68 0.62
CA PRO A 73 -9.18 -8.86 1.35
C PRO A 73 -8.54 -8.96 2.74
N GLY A 74 -9.38 -9.00 3.79
CA GLY A 74 -8.93 -9.08 5.19
C GLY A 74 -8.31 -7.79 5.75
N GLY A 75 -8.28 -6.71 4.95
CA GLY A 75 -7.73 -5.42 5.34
C GLY A 75 -8.79 -4.33 5.53
N SER A 76 -8.32 -3.09 5.43
CA SER A 76 -9.12 -1.88 5.41
C SER A 76 -8.91 -1.10 4.12
N PHE A 77 -9.85 -0.23 3.78
CA PHE A 77 -9.79 0.62 2.60
C PHE A 77 -10.48 1.95 2.84
N TRP A 78 -10.01 2.99 2.16
CA TRP A 78 -10.61 4.32 2.21
C TRP A 78 -11.59 4.51 1.06
N VAL A 79 -12.75 5.10 1.36
CA VAL A 79 -13.67 5.67 0.38
C VAL A 79 -13.59 7.18 0.49
N GLY A 80 -13.14 7.84 -0.58
CA GLY A 80 -13.04 9.29 -0.65
C GLY A 80 -14.20 9.89 -1.44
N TYR A 81 -14.79 10.97 -0.93
CA TYR A 81 -15.74 11.81 -1.66
C TYR A 81 -15.29 13.26 -1.63
N GLN A 82 -15.08 13.82 -2.81
CA GLN A 82 -14.68 15.21 -2.99
C GLN A 82 -15.87 16.04 -3.44
N PHE A 83 -16.03 17.22 -2.86
CA PHE A 83 -17.05 18.18 -3.25
C PHE A 83 -16.59 19.62 -3.05
N GLU A 84 -17.17 20.52 -3.83
CA GLU A 84 -16.98 21.96 -3.67
C GLU A 84 -17.79 22.48 -2.48
N VAL A 85 -17.21 23.42 -1.76
CA VAL A 85 -17.84 24.05 -0.61
C VAL A 85 -18.37 25.42 -1.02
N ARG A 86 -19.46 25.85 -0.36
CA ARG A 86 -20.01 27.20 -0.56
C ARG A 86 -19.00 28.26 -0.08
N PRO A 87 -18.99 29.44 -0.73
CA PRO A 87 -18.14 30.53 -0.30
C PRO A 87 -18.34 30.93 1.17
N GLY A 88 -17.26 31.38 1.80
CA GLY A 88 -17.23 31.82 3.20
C GLY A 88 -17.12 30.71 4.24
N VAL A 89 -17.11 29.43 3.88
CA VAL A 89 -16.90 28.32 4.84
C VAL A 89 -15.41 27.97 4.90
N ALA A 90 -14.89 27.84 6.12
CA ALA A 90 -13.51 27.45 6.38
C ALA A 90 -13.48 26.24 7.33
N ILE A 91 -12.68 25.23 6.98
CA ILE A 91 -12.49 23.97 7.72
C ILE A 91 -11.01 23.72 7.98
N ASP A 92 -10.68 23.10 9.12
CA ASP A 92 -9.33 22.61 9.45
C ASP A 92 -8.26 23.72 9.30
N PHE A 93 -8.60 24.90 9.81
CA PHE A 93 -7.73 26.06 9.73
C PHE A 93 -6.84 26.18 10.97
N GLU A 94 -5.64 26.71 10.73
CA GLU A 94 -4.69 27.17 11.72
C GLU A 94 -4.65 28.69 11.60
N ILE A 95 -5.04 29.41 12.65
CA ILE A 95 -4.92 30.87 12.68
C ILE A 95 -3.64 31.23 13.41
N VAL A 96 -2.77 31.92 12.70
CA VAL A 96 -1.61 32.62 13.26
C VAL A 96 -1.99 34.07 13.45
N ASP A 97 -2.07 34.53 14.69
CA ASP A 97 -2.35 35.94 14.98
C ASP A 97 -1.10 36.82 14.74
N SER A 98 -1.27 38.15 14.79
CA SER A 98 -0.16 39.11 14.62
C SER A 98 0.91 39.03 15.71
N ASN A 99 0.64 38.31 16.80
CA ASN A 99 1.52 38.13 17.94
C ASN A 99 2.23 36.76 17.89
N GLY A 100 2.00 35.98 16.84
CA GLY A 100 2.59 34.64 16.66
C GLY A 100 1.89 33.55 17.47
N THR A 101 0.70 33.80 18.02
CA THR A 101 -0.12 32.80 18.70
C THR A 101 -0.80 31.91 17.67
N PHE A 102 -0.65 30.61 17.86
CA PHE A 102 -1.29 29.58 17.05
C PHE A 102 -2.54 29.09 17.77
N SER A 103 -3.68 29.13 17.08
CA SER A 103 -4.93 28.53 17.57
C SER A 103 -5.35 27.40 16.64
N ILE A 104 -5.35 26.18 17.19
CA ILE A 104 -5.79 24.94 16.53
C ILE A 104 -7.05 24.48 17.26
N SER A 105 -8.11 24.17 16.51
CA SER A 105 -9.29 23.52 17.08
C SER A 105 -8.96 22.05 17.37
N ASN A 106 -8.70 21.75 18.63
CA ASN A 106 -8.32 20.40 19.08
C ASN A 106 -9.45 19.36 19.04
N ASP A 107 -10.70 19.76 18.81
CA ASP A 107 -11.86 18.85 18.83
C ASP A 107 -12.18 18.22 17.46
N GLY A 108 -11.20 18.22 16.55
CA GLY A 108 -11.24 17.46 15.30
C GLY A 108 -12.10 18.07 14.18
N TRP A 109 -12.82 19.16 14.45
CA TRP A 109 -13.63 19.88 13.45
C TRP A 109 -13.66 21.39 13.79
N SER A 110 -12.70 22.18 13.31
CA SER A 110 -12.88 23.65 13.25
C SER A 110 -13.73 23.98 12.04
N MET A 111 -14.96 24.44 12.24
CA MET A 111 -15.74 25.10 11.18
C MET A 111 -15.88 26.58 11.55
N MET A 112 -15.50 27.47 10.64
CA MET A 112 -15.77 28.90 10.80
C MET A 112 -16.34 29.49 9.52
N SER A 113 -17.06 30.60 9.67
CA SER A 113 -17.53 31.40 8.54
C SER A 113 -16.63 32.63 8.40
N ASP A 114 -15.55 32.52 7.62
CA ASP A 114 -14.65 33.64 7.31
C ASP A 114 -14.12 33.53 5.87
N SER A 115 -14.39 34.54 5.05
CA SER A 115 -13.96 34.59 3.66
C SER A 115 -12.45 34.71 3.47
N ARG A 116 -11.70 35.07 4.53
CA ARG A 116 -10.23 35.15 4.48
C ARG A 116 -9.55 33.79 4.46
N TYR A 117 -10.22 32.76 4.98
CA TYR A 117 -9.67 31.41 5.18
C TYR A 117 -10.52 30.33 4.50
N GLU A 118 -11.24 30.71 3.44
CA GLU A 118 -12.24 29.87 2.80
C GLU A 118 -11.67 28.55 2.24
N THR A 119 -12.33 27.45 2.59
CA THR A 119 -12.15 26.15 1.98
C THR A 119 -13.01 26.07 0.72
N ARG A 120 -12.39 25.87 -0.45
CA ARG A 120 -13.12 25.74 -1.72
C ARG A 120 -13.51 24.31 -2.05
N GLU A 121 -12.70 23.36 -1.58
CA GLU A 121 -12.79 21.96 -1.95
C GLU A 121 -12.50 21.11 -0.72
N LEU A 122 -13.43 20.22 -0.38
CA LEU A 122 -13.29 19.27 0.72
C LEU A 122 -13.23 17.85 0.19
N GLY A 123 -12.41 17.05 0.88
CA GLY A 123 -12.44 15.60 0.78
C GLY A 123 -12.97 15.02 2.08
N LEU A 124 -14.04 14.23 1.99
CA LEU A 124 -14.50 13.34 3.04
C LEU A 124 -13.93 11.94 2.79
N PHE A 125 -13.20 11.40 3.76
CA PHE A 125 -12.59 10.09 3.68
C PHE A 125 -13.18 9.19 4.76
N LEU A 126 -13.71 8.05 4.35
CA LEU A 126 -14.32 7.06 5.23
C LEU A 126 -13.49 5.78 5.21
N LEU A 127 -12.97 5.37 6.36
CA LEU A 127 -12.23 4.13 6.51
C LEU A 127 -13.21 2.98 6.75
N PHE A 128 -13.19 1.99 5.87
CA PHE A 128 -13.94 0.75 6.04
C PHE A 128 -13.02 -0.40 6.37
N GLU A 129 -13.49 -1.31 7.21
CA GLU A 129 -12.89 -2.62 7.42
C GLU A 129 -13.68 -3.67 6.64
N THR A 130 -12.99 -4.61 6.00
CA THR A 130 -13.66 -5.64 5.18
C THR A 130 -14.63 -6.53 5.95
N GLN A 131 -14.46 -6.68 7.27
CA GLN A 131 -15.33 -7.48 8.11
C GLN A 131 -16.56 -6.73 8.65
N ARG A 132 -16.59 -5.40 8.53
CA ARG A 132 -17.66 -4.56 9.10
C ARG A 132 -18.48 -3.92 8.00
N ASN A 133 -19.78 -3.78 8.22
CA ASN A 133 -20.69 -3.10 7.28
C ASN A 133 -20.78 -1.58 7.50
N VAL A 134 -20.01 -1.04 8.44
CA VAL A 134 -19.95 0.38 8.77
C VAL A 134 -18.51 0.87 8.68
N PHE A 135 -18.33 2.18 8.44
CA PHE A 135 -17.02 2.81 8.53
C PHE A 135 -16.55 2.86 10.00
N THR A 136 -15.23 2.83 10.22
CA THR A 136 -14.61 2.88 11.55
C THR A 136 -13.94 4.22 11.84
N ARG A 137 -13.68 5.02 10.81
CA ARG A 137 -13.13 6.38 10.92
C ARG A 137 -13.65 7.26 9.79
N ALA A 138 -13.87 8.53 10.09
CA ALA A 138 -14.14 9.57 9.11
C ALA A 138 -13.12 10.70 9.29
N GLU A 139 -12.57 11.19 8.19
CA GLU A 139 -11.63 12.31 8.14
C GLU A 139 -12.11 13.31 7.09
N VAL A 140 -11.89 14.60 7.36
CA VAL A 140 -12.25 15.69 6.44
C VAL A 140 -11.07 16.61 6.26
N TYR A 141 -10.73 16.88 5.00
CA TYR A 141 -9.57 17.69 4.65
C TYR A 141 -9.94 18.78 3.65
N ASN A 142 -9.34 19.97 3.84
CA ASN A 142 -9.25 20.99 2.81
C ASN A 142 -8.24 20.54 1.75
N LEU A 143 -8.71 20.26 0.53
CA LEU A 143 -7.89 19.68 -0.53
C LEU A 143 -7.03 20.70 -1.29
N ARG A 144 -7.22 22.00 -1.03
CA ARG A 144 -6.49 23.09 -1.71
C ARG A 144 -5.55 23.88 -0.81
N ARG A 145 -5.14 23.27 0.31
CA ARG A 145 -4.16 23.88 1.21
C ARG A 145 -2.75 23.84 0.61
#